data_AF-A0A937T8Q6-F1
#
_entry.id   AF-A0A937T8Q6-F1
#
_cell.length_a   1.000
_cell.length_b   1.000
_cell.length_c   1.000
_cell.angle_alpha   90.00
_cell.angle_beta   90.00
_cell.angle_gamma   90.00
#
_symmetry.space_group_name_H-M   'P 1'
#
loop_
_entity.id
_entity.type
_entity.pdbx_description
1 polymer ?
#
loop_
_entity_poly.entity_id
_entity_poly.type
_entity_poly.pdbx_seq_one_letter_code
_entity_poly.pdbx_strand_id
1 'polypeptide(L)' 'MAEAQVATSQVATLNLDELKEVIRNVVREEVIQALEAWAGYFEPTIIEPGSPIHEDLKDIKSYQGRSKGTKLPTTT' A
#
# COMPACT_ATOMS: atom_id res chain seq x y z
N MET A 1 -39.82 -9.62 -32.41
CA MET A 1 -38.66 -10.27 -31.81
C MET A 1 -37.45 -9.45 -32.22
N ALA A 2 -36.90 -8.63 -31.34
CA ALA A 2 -35.71 -7.83 -31.64
C ALA A 2 -34.49 -8.67 -31.30
N GLU A 3 -33.65 -8.93 -32.29
CA GLU A 3 -32.38 -9.64 -32.13
C GLU A 3 -31.51 -8.86 -31.15
N ALA A 4 -31.12 -9.51 -30.06
CA ALA A 4 -30.09 -9.01 -29.17
C ALA A 4 -28.80 -8.94 -29.99
N GLN A 5 -28.40 -7.73 -30.39
CA GLN A 5 -27.08 -7.47 -30.92
C GLN A 5 -26.08 -7.87 -29.84
N VAL A 6 -25.51 -9.06 -29.99
CA VAL A 6 -24.37 -9.50 -29.20
C VAL A 6 -23.24 -8.55 -29.55
N ALA A 7 -23.01 -7.56 -28.69
CA ALA A 7 -21.85 -6.70 -28.77
C ALA A 7 -20.63 -7.60 -28.81
N THR A 8 -20.05 -7.75 -30.01
CA THR A 8 -18.79 -8.46 -30.24
C THR A 8 -17.75 -7.79 -29.36
N SER A 9 -17.49 -8.38 -28.20
CA SER A 9 -16.36 -8.01 -27.37
C SER A 9 -15.12 -8.35 -28.17
N GLN A 10 -14.58 -7.35 -28.87
CA GLN A 10 -13.23 -7.39 -29.38
C GLN A 10 -12.32 -7.46 -28.14
N VAL A 11 -12.01 -8.67 -27.71
CA VAL A 11 -10.97 -8.92 -26.72
C VAL A 11 -9.67 -8.55 -27.41
N ALA A 12 -9.25 -7.29 -27.27
CA ALA A 12 -7.93 -6.87 -27.64
C ALA A 12 -6.94 -7.80 -26.92
N THR A 13 -6.14 -8.54 -27.69
CA THR A 13 -4.99 -9.30 -27.16
C THR A 13 -3.96 -8.30 -26.68
N LEU A 14 -4.17 -7.78 -25.46
CA LEU A 14 -3.19 -6.98 -24.76
C LEU A 14 -2.03 -7.89 -24.36
N ASN A 15 -0.81 -7.46 -24.66
CA ASN A 15 0.36 -8.10 -24.09
C ASN A 15 0.34 -7.89 -22.56
N LEU A 16 0.95 -8.80 -21.81
CA LEU A 16 1.04 -8.75 -20.35
C LEU A 16 1.57 -7.40 -19.84
N ASP A 17 2.51 -6.79 -20.56
CA ASP A 17 3.08 -5.51 -20.14
C ASP A 17 2.12 -4.34 -20.34
N GLU A 18 1.32 -4.35 -21.41
CA GLU A 18 0.25 -3.38 -21.65
C GLU A 18 -0.86 -3.53 -20.61
N LEU A 19 -1.24 -4.77 -20.27
CA LEU A 19 -2.20 -5.04 -19.21
C LEU A 19 -1.71 -4.55 -17.84
N LYS A 20 -0.43 -4.77 -17.52
CA LYS A 20 0.17 -4.26 -16.27
C LYS A 20 0.17 -2.74 -16.22
N GLU A 21 0.42 -2.07 -17.35
CA GLU A 21 0.40 -0.62 -17.42
C GLU A 21 -1.01 -0.07 -17.23
N VAL A 22 -2.00 -0.66 -17.88
CA VAL A 22 -3.42 -0.32 -17.69
C VAL A 22 -3.83 -0.52 -16.23
N ILE A 23 -3.51 -1.67 -15.62
CA ILE A 23 -3.81 -1.94 -14.21
C ILE A 23 -3.10 -0.93 -13.31
N ARG A 24 -1.82 -0.62 -13.57
CA ARG A 24 -1.07 0.35 -12.77
C ARG A 24 -1.68 1.74 -12.83
N ASN A 25 -2.14 2.17 -14.00
CA ASN A 25 -2.75 3.48 -14.17
C ASN A 25 -4.08 3.56 -13.43
N VAL A 26 -4.95 2.56 -13.60
CA VAL A 26 -6.23 2.47 -12.87
C VAL A 26 -5.99 2.45 -11.36
N VAL A 27 -5.10 1.58 -10.87
CA VAL A 27 -4.78 1.49 -9.43
C VAL A 27 -4.22 2.81 -8.91
N ARG A 28 -3.37 3.50 -9.68
CA ARG A 28 -2.83 4.79 -9.26
C ARG A 28 -3.93 5.84 -9.12
N GLU A 29 -4.83 5.94 -10.08
CA GLU A 29 -5.94 6.89 -10.05
C GLU A 29 -6.88 6.62 -8.88
N GLU A 30 -7.27 5.37 -8.66
CA GLU A 30 -8.12 4.96 -7.55
C GLU A 30 -7.44 5.21 -6.19
N VAL A 31 -6.13 4.94 -6.08
CA VAL A 31 -5.36 5.22 -4.86
C VAL A 31 -5.25 6.72 -4.60
N ILE A 32 -5.03 7.54 -5.63
CA ILE A 32 -4.99 9.00 -5.48
C ILE A 32 -6.36 9.51 -5.01
N GLN A 33 -7.45 9.07 -5.64
CA GLN A 33 -8.79 9.47 -5.22
C GLN A 33 -9.11 9.02 -3.79
N ALA A 34 -8.72 7.81 -3.40
CA ALA A 34 -8.89 7.31 -2.04
C ALA A 34 -8.06 8.14 -1.04
N LEU A 35 -6.82 8.50 -1.39
CA LEU A 35 -5.96 9.34 -0.57
C LEU A 35 -6.48 10.78 -0.47
N GLU A 36 -7.00 11.36 -1.55
CA GLU A 36 -7.61 12.69 -1.55
C GLU A 36 -8.88 12.73 -0.70
N ALA A 37 -9.73 11.70 -0.83
CA ALA A 37 -10.91 11.52 0.02
C ALA A 37 -10.53 11.34 1.50
N TRP A 38 -9.44 10.62 1.77
CA TRP A 38 -8.92 10.43 3.13
C TRP A 38 -8.17 11.66 3.68
N ALA A 39 -7.53 12.46 2.83
CA ALA A 39 -6.73 13.61 3.24
C ALA A 39 -7.58 14.69 3.94
N GLY A 40 -8.87 14.79 3.61
CA GLY A 40 -9.82 15.66 4.32
C GLY A 40 -10.13 15.23 5.76
N TYR A 41 -9.86 13.97 6.13
CA TYR A 41 -10.13 13.40 7.45
C TYR A 41 -8.87 13.17 8.30
N PHE A 42 -7.71 13.62 7.81
CA PHE A 42 -6.45 13.37 8.49
C PHE A 42 -6.17 14.47 9.54
N GLU A 43 -6.77 14.34 10.72
CA GLU A 43 -6.13 14.88 11.91
C GLU A 43 -5.02 13.92 12.31
N PRO A 44 -3.73 14.27 12.13
CA PRO A 44 -2.66 13.40 12.59
C PRO A 44 -2.85 13.15 14.08
N THR A 45 -2.84 11.88 14.50
CA THR A 45 -2.82 11.58 15.92
C THR A 45 -1.50 12.07 16.50
N ILE A 46 -1.55 13.18 17.22
CA ILE A 46 -0.40 13.76 17.90
C ILE A 46 -0.10 12.87 19.11
N ILE A 47 1.04 12.20 19.08
CA ILE A 47 1.54 11.44 20.22
C ILE A 47 2.36 12.38 21.08
N GLU A 48 1.86 12.69 22.28
CA GLU A 48 2.54 13.59 23.21
C GLU A 48 3.82 12.95 23.77
N PRO A 49 4.91 13.72 23.91
CA PRO A 49 6.11 13.24 24.59
C PRO A 49 5.82 12.79 26.02
N GLY A 50 6.28 11.58 26.37
CA GLY A 50 6.09 10.97 27.68
C GLY A 50 4.77 10.22 27.85
N SER A 51 3.89 10.21 26.83
CA SER A 51 2.72 9.33 26.83
C SER A 51 3.13 7.85 26.82
N PRO A 52 2.29 6.94 27.33
CA PRO A 52 2.60 5.50 27.32
C PRO A 52 2.97 4.99 25.92
N ILE A 53 2.20 5.39 24.90
CA ILE A 53 2.46 5.02 23.51
C ILE A 53 3.76 5.64 22.97
N HIS A 54 4.14 6.85 23.42
CA HIS A 54 5.42 7.46 23.05
C HIS A 54 6.62 6.69 23.59
N GLU A 55 6.55 6.22 24.84
CA GLU A 55 7.62 5.42 25.43
C GLU A 55 7.69 4.02 24.78
N ASP A 56 6.56 3.36 24.53
CA ASP A 56 6.51 2.08 23.80
C ASP A 56 7.15 2.20 22.39
N LEU A 57 6.90 3.30 21.68
CA LEU A 57 7.48 3.54 20.36
C LEU A 57 8.99 3.81 20.40
N LYS A 58 9.52 4.42 21.47
CA LYS A 58 10.98 4.57 21.64
C LYS A 58 11.65 3.21 21.78
N ASP A 59 11.05 2.31 22.54
CA ASP A 59 11.58 0.97 22.73
C ASP A 59 11.61 0.20 21.41
N ILE A 60 10.53 0.25 20.62
CA ILE A 60 10.46 -0.38 19.29
C ILE A 60 11.51 0.20 18.33
N LYS A 61 11.73 1.51 18.34
CA LYS A 61 12.78 2.16 17.53
C LYS A 61 14.18 1.66 17.90
N SER A 62 14.41 1.37 19.18
CA SER A 62 15.69 0.80 19.64
C SER A 62 15.91 -0.64 19.14
N TYR A 63 14.85 -1.43 18.98
CA TYR A 63 14.93 -2.79 18.41
C TYR A 63 15.28 -2.79 16.92
N GLN A 64 14.78 -1.84 16.14
CA GLN A 64 15.15 -1.69 14.72
C GLN A 64 16.63 -1.29 14.52
N GLY A 65 17.24 -0.64 15.52
CA GLY A 65 18.68 -0.37 15.53
C GLY A 65 19.54 -1.60 15.88
N ARG A 66 19.01 -2.55 16.66
CA ARG A 66 19.72 -3.78 17.05
C ARG A 66 19.62 -4.92 16.04
N SER A 67 18.59 -4.96 15.19
CA SER A 67 18.44 -6.00 14.17
C SER A 67 19.54 -5.98 13.08
N LYS A 68 20.33 -4.90 13.00
CA LYS A 68 21.54 -4.85 12.16
C LYS A 68 22.80 -5.40 12.84
N GLY A 69 22.72 -5.90 14.07
CA GLY A 69 23.88 -6.25 14.90
C GLY A 69 23.92 -7.67 15.46
N THR A 70 22.92 -8.52 15.27
CA THR A 70 22.95 -9.90 15.79
C THR A 70 23.54 -10.86 14.76
N LYS A 71 24.86 -11.07 14.81
CA LYS A 71 25.45 -12.31 14.29
C LYS A 71 24.83 -13.47 15.07
N LEU A 72 24.27 -14.46 14.36
CA LEU A 72 23.83 -15.70 14.99
C LEU A 72 24.99 -16.33 15.76
N PRO A 73 24.77 -16.85 16.98
CA PRO A 73 25.78 -17.65 17.65
C PRO A 73 25.99 -18.94 16.85
N THR A 74 27.16 -19.09 16.23
CA THR A 74 27.64 -20.38 15.73
C THR A 74 27.86 -21.27 16.93
N THR A 75 26.99 -22.27 17.09
CA THR A 75 27.16 -23.34 18.06
C THR A 75 28.36 -24.20 17.63
N THR A 76 29.28 -24.46 18.55
CA THR A 76 30.31 -25.50 18.45
C THR A 76 30.34 -26.23 19.77
#